data_AF-A0A562IZU2-F1
#
_entry.id   AF-A0A562IZU2-F1
#
_cell.length_a   1.000
_cell.length_b   1.000
_cell.length_c   1.000
_cell.angle_alpha   90.00
_cell.angle_beta   90.00
_cell.angle_gamma   90.00
#
_symmetry.space_group_name_H-M   'P 1'
#
loop_
_entity.id
_entity.type
_entity.pdbx_description
1 polymer ?
#
loop_
_entity_poly.entity_id
_entity_poly.type
_entity_poly.pdbx_seq_one_letter_code
_entity_poly.pdbx_strand_id
1 'polypeptide(L)'
;MGDDIFIELVFDVGKVADNPELADAFLDVVKTATEFNGTKVYQRTDLIDPTAIDKMGRTNLQRMEQGLAPLSPDGKSINLHHMIQTNDSAIAEVTATFHHTNSKVIHINPNTVPSGINRYEFDAWRKAYWINRANDFK
;
A
#
# COMPACT_ATOMS: atom_id res chain seq x y z
N MET A 1 -4.95 -20.32 -4.85
CA MET A 1 -3.61 -20.56 -5.43
C MET A 1 -3.03 -19.35 -6.17
N GLY A 2 -3.75 -18.21 -6.31
CA GLY A 2 -3.26 -17.01 -7.02
C GLY A 2 -2.79 -15.85 -6.13
N ASP A 3 -3.22 -15.79 -4.86
CA ASP A 3 -2.96 -14.63 -3.99
C ASP A 3 -1.66 -14.78 -3.19
N ASP A 4 -1.22 -16.02 -2.92
CA ASP A 4 -0.10 -16.31 -2.02
C ASP A 4 1.28 -16.03 -2.66
N ILE A 5 1.40 -16.19 -3.99
CA ILE A 5 2.67 -15.93 -4.72
C ILE A 5 2.99 -14.43 -4.79
N PHE A 6 1.98 -13.55 -4.74
CA PHE A 6 2.20 -12.10 -4.81
C PHE A 6 2.59 -11.48 -3.47
N ILE A 7 2.18 -12.08 -2.35
CA ILE A 7 2.66 -11.66 -1.01
C ILE A 7 4.18 -11.91 -0.91
N GLU A 8 4.66 -13.02 -1.43
CA GLU A 8 6.11 -13.30 -1.54
C GLU A 8 6.85 -12.24 -2.39
N LEU A 9 6.26 -11.81 -3.50
CA LEU A 9 6.89 -10.89 -4.44
C LEU A 9 6.90 -9.42 -3.98
N VAL A 10 5.85 -8.99 -3.26
CA VAL A 10 5.76 -7.64 -2.67
C VAL A 10 6.68 -7.50 -1.45
N PHE A 11 7.08 -8.61 -0.85
CA PHE A 11 7.91 -8.66 0.35
C PHE A 11 9.14 -9.54 0.13
N ASP A 12 9.97 -9.21 -0.86
CA ASP A 12 11.33 -9.74 -1.12
C ASP A 12 11.71 -10.98 -0.26
N VAL A 13 11.18 -12.16 -0.62
CA VAL A 13 11.36 -13.42 0.14
C VAL A 13 12.83 -13.72 0.42
N GLY A 14 13.72 -13.28 -0.48
CA GLY A 14 15.17 -13.45 -0.34
C GLY A 14 15.79 -12.70 0.82
N LYS A 15 15.11 -11.69 1.39
CA LYS A 15 15.55 -10.98 2.61
C LYS A 15 14.85 -11.45 3.89
N VAL A 16 13.71 -12.12 3.75
CA VAL A 16 12.91 -12.63 4.89
C VAL A 16 13.49 -13.95 5.41
N ALA A 17 14.05 -14.79 4.55
CA ALA A 17 14.60 -16.10 4.94
C ALA A 17 15.80 -16.03 5.91
N ASP A 18 16.52 -14.91 5.93
CA ASP A 18 17.73 -14.74 6.74
C ASP A 18 17.53 -13.89 8.02
N ASN A 19 16.29 -13.43 8.31
CA ASN A 19 16.02 -12.60 9.49
C ASN A 19 14.70 -13.00 10.20
N PRO A 20 14.76 -13.62 11.39
CA PRO A 20 13.57 -14.08 12.12
C PRO A 20 12.63 -12.95 12.58
N GLU A 21 13.09 -11.70 12.73
CA GLU A 21 12.20 -10.57 13.01
C GLU A 21 11.32 -10.18 11.80
N LEU A 22 11.78 -10.46 10.58
CA LEU A 22 11.01 -10.20 9.35
C LEU A 22 9.97 -11.29 9.08
N ALA A 23 10.16 -12.49 9.60
CA ALA A 23 9.20 -13.59 9.50
C ALA A 23 7.94 -13.35 10.36
N ASP A 24 8.10 -12.77 11.56
CA ASP A 24 6.96 -12.35 12.39
C ASP A 24 6.21 -11.16 11.76
N ALA A 25 6.93 -10.22 11.14
CA ALA A 25 6.32 -9.14 10.36
C ALA A 25 5.54 -9.65 9.12
N PHE A 26 6.02 -10.71 8.47
CA PHE A 26 5.34 -11.36 7.34
C PHE A 26 4.00 -11.98 7.76
N LEU A 27 3.93 -12.62 8.95
CA LEU A 27 2.68 -13.21 9.44
C LEU A 27 1.65 -12.14 9.86
N ASP A 28 2.10 -10.99 10.36
CA ASP A 28 1.21 -9.89 10.76
C ASP A 28 0.65 -9.10 9.57
N VAL A 29 1.43 -8.92 8.49
CA VAL A 29 0.96 -8.31 7.23
C VAL A 29 -0.19 -9.09 6.58
N VAL A 30 -0.15 -10.42 6.67
CA VAL A 30 -1.24 -11.27 6.13
C VAL A 30 -2.48 -11.20 7.02
N LYS A 31 -2.34 -10.84 8.31
CA LYS A 31 -3.46 -10.65 9.26
C LYS A 31 -4.11 -9.26 9.19
N THR A 32 -3.44 -8.24 8.65
CA THR A 32 -3.96 -6.86 8.57
C THR A 32 -4.75 -6.57 7.29
N ALA A 33 -5.28 -7.60 6.64
CA ALA A 33 -6.22 -7.41 5.56
C ALA A 33 -7.55 -6.88 6.11
N THR A 34 -7.96 -5.71 5.64
CA THR A 34 -9.27 -5.12 5.91
C THR A 34 -10.08 -4.99 4.63
N GLU A 35 -11.33 -4.56 4.74
CA GLU A 35 -12.16 -4.19 3.61
C GLU A 35 -12.54 -2.72 3.72
N PHE A 36 -12.39 -1.97 2.62
CA PHE A 36 -12.84 -0.60 2.52
C PHE A 36 -13.63 -0.40 1.23
N ASN A 37 -14.91 -0.03 1.36
CA ASN A 37 -15.83 0.17 0.25
C ASN A 37 -15.86 -1.01 -0.76
N GLY A 38 -15.88 -2.24 -0.26
CA GLY A 38 -15.91 -3.46 -1.08
C GLY A 38 -14.56 -3.88 -1.68
N THR A 39 -13.47 -3.17 -1.37
CA THR A 39 -12.12 -3.52 -1.81
C THR A 39 -11.30 -4.05 -0.64
N LYS A 40 -10.69 -5.22 -0.82
CA LYS A 40 -9.74 -5.78 0.16
C LYS A 40 -8.45 -4.96 0.16
N VAL A 41 -7.98 -4.57 1.34
CA VAL A 41 -6.75 -3.77 1.49
C VAL A 41 -5.80 -4.42 2.48
N TYR A 42 -4.57 -4.67 2.04
CA TYR A 42 -3.47 -5.12 2.88
C TYR A 42 -2.75 -3.91 3.46
N GLN A 43 -3.05 -3.59 4.72
CA GLN A 43 -2.54 -2.41 5.40
C GLN A 43 -1.17 -2.65 6.03
N ARG A 44 -0.34 -1.61 6.03
CA ARG A 44 1.03 -1.59 6.55
C ARG A 44 1.17 -0.45 7.56
N THR A 45 0.59 -0.63 8.75
CA THR A 45 0.68 0.33 9.86
C THR A 45 2.13 0.65 10.23
N ASP A 46 3.03 -0.33 10.09
CA ASP A 46 4.47 -0.19 10.33
C ASP A 46 5.16 0.84 9.40
N LEU A 47 4.56 1.17 8.25
CA LEU A 47 5.06 2.22 7.37
C LEU A 47 4.63 3.63 7.77
N ILE A 48 3.75 3.77 8.76
CA ILE A 48 3.11 5.05 9.12
C ILE A 48 3.53 5.45 10.53
N ASP A 49 4.43 6.43 10.61
CA ASP A 49 4.59 7.26 11.81
C ASP A 49 3.58 8.41 11.71
N PRO A 50 2.52 8.48 12.55
CA PRO A 50 1.49 9.52 12.47
C PRO A 50 2.03 10.93 12.77
N THR A 51 3.19 11.04 13.42
CA THR A 51 3.81 12.30 13.84
C THR A 51 4.82 12.86 12.84
N ALA A 52 5.27 12.06 11.87
CA ALA A 52 6.23 12.49 10.86
C ALA A 52 5.70 13.69 10.07
N ILE A 53 6.54 14.72 9.92
CA ILE A 53 6.17 16.03 9.38
C ILE A 53 6.65 16.15 7.92
N ASP A 54 5.74 16.56 7.03
CA ASP A 54 6.09 16.84 5.64
C ASP A 54 6.74 18.23 5.45
N LYS A 55 7.20 18.50 4.23
CA LYS A 55 7.84 19.78 3.88
C LYS A 55 6.94 21.01 4.07
N MET A 56 5.63 20.82 4.23
CA MET A 56 4.64 21.89 4.44
C MET A 56 4.23 22.02 5.92
N GLY A 57 4.87 21.27 6.83
CA GLY A 57 4.59 21.33 8.26
C GLY A 57 3.40 20.50 8.73
N ARG A 58 2.88 19.59 7.88
CA ARG A 58 1.77 18.69 8.26
C ARG A 58 2.29 17.36 8.78
N THR A 59 1.70 16.85 9.86
CA THR A 59 1.94 15.47 10.28
C THR A 59 1.29 14.47 9.32
N ASN A 60 1.73 13.22 9.35
CA ASN A 60 1.10 12.14 8.60
C ASN A 60 -0.38 11.95 8.97
N LEU A 61 -0.75 12.10 10.24
CA LEU A 61 -2.15 12.11 10.64
C LEU A 61 -2.93 13.22 9.91
N GLN A 62 -2.43 14.45 9.92
CA GLN A 62 -3.06 15.58 9.23
C GLN A 62 -3.12 15.39 7.71
N ARG A 63 -2.12 14.76 7.10
CA ARG A 63 -2.14 14.39 5.69
C ARG A 63 -3.30 13.44 5.40
N MET A 64 -3.42 12.36 6.18
CA MET A 64 -4.48 11.36 6.03
C MET A 64 -5.88 11.97 6.24
N GLU A 65 -6.07 12.82 7.25
CA GLU A 65 -7.32 13.55 7.47
C GLU A 65 -7.72 14.46 6.31
N GLN A 66 -6.75 14.93 5.51
CA GLN A 66 -6.96 15.70 4.28
C GLN A 66 -7.07 14.81 3.02
N GLY A 67 -7.10 13.48 3.16
CA GLY A 67 -7.14 12.52 2.05
C GLY A 67 -5.82 12.39 1.30
N LEU A 68 -4.72 12.85 1.89
CA LEU A 68 -3.37 12.70 1.35
C LEU A 68 -2.71 11.45 1.93
N ALA A 69 -1.99 10.72 1.08
CA ALA A 69 -1.20 9.59 1.54
C ALA A 69 -0.13 10.06 2.57
N PRO A 70 0.07 9.31 3.67
CA PRO A 70 1.14 9.57 4.60
C PRO A 70 2.51 9.32 3.93
N LEU A 71 3.57 9.88 4.51
CA LEU A 71 4.94 9.59 4.16
C LEU A 71 5.39 8.27 4.80
N SER A 72 6.04 7.41 4.01
CA SER A 72 6.78 6.24 4.49
C SER A 72 8.18 6.59 4.97
N PRO A 73 8.92 5.65 5.61
CA PRO A 73 10.30 5.86 6.04
C PRO A 73 11.29 6.25 4.92
N ASP A 74 10.94 6.02 3.65
CA ASP A 74 11.72 6.48 2.49
C ASP A 74 11.51 7.98 2.17
N GLY A 75 10.73 8.69 2.98
CA GLY A 75 10.42 10.11 2.83
C GLY A 75 9.47 10.44 1.69
N LYS A 76 8.86 9.44 1.05
CA LYS A 76 7.89 9.59 -0.05
C LYS A 76 6.50 9.15 0.41
N SER A 77 5.47 9.55 -0.34
CA SER A 77 4.11 9.09 -0.04
C SER A 77 3.95 7.60 -0.26
N ILE A 78 3.23 6.93 0.64
CA ILE A 78 2.80 5.53 0.46
C ILE A 78 1.94 5.42 -0.80
N ASN A 79 2.21 4.40 -1.59
CA ASN A 79 1.43 4.06 -2.77
C ASN A 79 0.39 2.99 -2.43
N LEU A 80 -0.80 3.13 -3.04
CA LEU A 80 -1.83 2.09 -3.06
C LEU A 80 -1.68 1.31 -4.37
N HIS A 81 -1.11 0.12 -4.28
CA HIS A 81 -0.86 -0.75 -5.41
C HIS A 81 -2.02 -1.71 -5.61
N HIS A 82 -2.63 -1.71 -6.80
CA HIS A 82 -3.58 -2.76 -7.18
C HIS A 82 -2.83 -4.04 -7.52
N MET A 83 -3.23 -5.16 -6.93
CA MET A 83 -2.59 -6.47 -7.14
C MET A 83 -2.72 -6.95 -8.59
N ILE A 84 -3.79 -6.55 -9.27
CA ILE A 84 -4.04 -6.79 -10.69
C ILE A 84 -4.55 -5.48 -11.29
N GLN A 85 -4.31 -5.18 -12.58
CA GLN A 85 -4.71 -3.86 -13.13
C GLN A 85 -6.23 -3.73 -13.44
N THR A 86 -7.08 -4.08 -12.48
CA THR A 86 -8.54 -3.97 -12.51
C THR A 86 -9.07 -3.28 -11.25
N ASN A 87 -10.21 -2.61 -11.36
CA ASN A 87 -10.86 -1.89 -10.24
C ASN A 87 -11.21 -2.81 -9.06
N ASP A 88 -11.60 -4.06 -9.33
CA ASP A 88 -12.06 -4.99 -8.29
C ASP A 88 -10.93 -5.76 -7.60
N SER A 89 -9.68 -5.47 -7.96
CA SER A 89 -8.54 -6.16 -7.36
C SER A 89 -8.25 -5.65 -5.95
N ALA A 90 -7.70 -6.53 -5.12
CA ALA A 90 -7.18 -6.14 -3.82
C ALA A 90 -6.08 -5.07 -3.97
N ILE A 91 -5.89 -4.29 -2.92
CA ILE A 91 -4.91 -3.21 -2.87
C ILE A 91 -3.91 -3.48 -1.74
N ALA A 92 -2.64 -3.15 -1.96
CA ALA A 92 -1.60 -3.18 -0.94
C ALA A 92 -0.98 -1.80 -0.72
N GLU A 93 -0.74 -1.44 0.54
CA GLU A 93 0.10 -0.31 0.91
C GLU A 93 1.58 -0.67 0.70
N VAL A 94 2.28 0.10 -0.16
CA VAL A 94 3.70 -0.12 -0.44
C VAL A 94 4.46 1.20 -0.45
N THR A 95 5.75 1.17 -0.12
CA THR A 95 6.59 2.36 -0.27
C THR A 95 6.75 2.73 -1.74
N ALA A 96 6.90 4.02 -2.03
CA ALA A 96 7.09 4.48 -3.41
C ALA A 96 8.37 3.91 -4.02
N THR A 97 9.42 3.77 -3.22
CA THR A 97 10.70 3.19 -3.67
C THR A 97 10.55 1.70 -4.02
N PHE A 98 9.77 0.94 -3.25
CA PHE A 98 9.46 -0.46 -3.57
C PHE A 98 8.68 -0.56 -4.89
N HIS A 99 7.60 0.20 -5.02
CA HIS A 99 6.73 0.19 -6.20
C HIS A 99 7.49 0.52 -7.48
N HIS A 100 8.38 1.52 -7.43
CA HIS A 100 9.18 1.93 -8.57
C HIS A 100 10.23 0.87 -8.95
N THR A 101 11.02 0.41 -7.97
CA THR A 101 12.14 -0.52 -8.21
C THR A 101 11.65 -1.86 -8.74
N ASN A 102 10.50 -2.33 -8.26
CA ASN A 102 9.93 -3.62 -8.62
C ASN A 102 8.81 -3.53 -9.66
N SER A 103 8.63 -2.37 -10.30
CA SER A 103 7.49 -2.09 -11.20
C SER A 103 7.27 -3.15 -12.28
N LYS A 104 8.34 -3.73 -12.85
CA LYS A 104 8.24 -4.78 -13.88
C LYS A 104 7.74 -6.12 -13.33
N VAL A 105 7.97 -6.37 -12.04
CA VAL A 105 7.66 -7.64 -11.40
C VAL A 105 6.24 -7.61 -10.84
N ILE A 106 5.82 -6.46 -10.28
CA ILE A 106 4.51 -6.30 -9.63
C ILE A 106 3.37 -5.93 -10.61
N HIS A 107 3.68 -5.41 -11.80
CA HIS A 107 2.66 -5.18 -12.84
C HIS A 107 2.62 -6.36 -13.81
N ILE A 108 1.67 -7.26 -13.59
CA ILE A 108 1.51 -8.52 -14.36
C ILE A 108 1.07 -8.26 -15.80
N ASN A 109 0.19 -7.26 -16.01
CA ASN A 109 -0.28 -6.92 -17.33
C ASN A 109 0.83 -6.22 -18.12
N PRO A 110 1.21 -6.71 -19.31
CA PRO A 110 2.12 -5.97 -20.17
C PRO A 110 1.49 -4.61 -20.51
N ASN A 111 2.31 -3.57 -20.70
CA ASN A 111 1.86 -2.20 -21.02
C ASN A 111 1.00 -2.10 -22.30
N THR A 112 0.88 -3.19 -23.06
CA THR A 112 0.01 -3.34 -24.23
C THR A 112 -1.45 -3.64 -23.87
N VAL A 113 -1.74 -4.05 -22.63
CA VAL A 113 -3.09 -4.21 -22.11
C VAL A 113 -3.48 -2.91 -21.39
N PRO A 114 -4.52 -2.19 -21.86
CA PRO A 114 -5.00 -1.01 -21.16
C PRO A 114 -5.40 -1.35 -19.73
N SER A 115 -5.05 -0.47 -18.80
CA SER A 115 -5.49 -0.60 -17.41
C SER A 115 -7.02 -0.55 -17.36
N GLY A 116 -7.64 -1.51 -16.68
CA GLY A 116 -9.07 -1.49 -16.38
C GLY A 116 -9.41 -0.54 -15.22
N ILE A 117 -8.45 0.25 -14.73
CA ILE A 117 -8.63 1.14 -13.59
C ILE A 117 -9.16 2.48 -14.05
N ASN A 118 -10.35 2.85 -13.58
CA ASN A 118 -10.85 4.21 -13.75
C ASN A 118 -10.09 5.15 -12.80
N ARG A 119 -9.25 6.03 -13.36
CA ARG A 119 -8.38 6.91 -12.57
C ARG A 119 -9.13 7.92 -11.72
N TYR A 120 -10.29 8.39 -12.18
CA TYR A 120 -11.09 9.37 -11.43
C TYR A 120 -11.79 8.70 -10.24
N GLU A 121 -12.38 7.53 -10.45
CA GLU A 121 -12.98 6.73 -9.38
C GLU A 121 -11.93 6.31 -8.37
N PHE A 122 -10.75 5.87 -8.83
CA PHE A 122 -9.68 5.49 -7.94
C PHE A 122 -9.12 6.67 -7.13
N ASP A 123 -8.99 7.87 -7.71
CA ASP A 123 -8.54 9.03 -6.93
C ASP A 123 -9.54 9.41 -5.83
N ALA A 124 -10.85 9.32 -6.12
CA ALA A 124 -11.88 9.52 -5.12
C ALA A 124 -11.84 8.44 -4.02
N TRP A 125 -11.73 7.17 -4.41
CA TRP A 125 -11.60 6.04 -3.48
C TRP A 125 -10.35 6.18 -2.60
N ARG A 126 -9.20 6.52 -3.19
CA ARG A 126 -7.92 6.73 -2.51
C ARG A 126 -8.00 7.83 -1.46
N LYS A 127 -8.62 8.96 -1.79
CA LYS A 127 -8.81 10.06 -0.83
C LYS A 127 -9.68 9.63 0.34
N ALA A 128 -10.81 8.99 0.05
CA ALA A 128 -11.71 8.46 1.08
C ALA A 128 -11.02 7.41 1.97
N TYR A 129 -10.21 6.54 1.35
CA TYR A 129 -9.42 5.53 2.04
C TYR A 129 -8.47 6.16 3.06
N TRP A 130 -7.67 7.16 2.66
CA TRP A 130 -6.74 7.81 3.59
C TRP A 130 -7.46 8.57 4.72
N ILE A 131 -8.59 9.22 4.43
CA ILE A 131 -9.42 9.85 5.47
C ILE A 131 -9.91 8.80 6.47
N ASN A 132 -10.35 7.63 6.00
CA ASN A 132 -10.76 6.54 6.87
C ASN A 132 -9.58 5.98 7.67
N ARG A 133 -8.43 5.76 7.01
CA ARG A 133 -7.18 5.25 7.61
C ARG A 133 -6.66 6.13 8.74
N ALA A 134 -6.92 7.44 8.71
CA ALA A 134 -6.57 8.35 9.79
C ALA A 134 -7.17 7.95 11.15
N ASN A 135 -8.34 7.29 11.16
CA ASN A 135 -9.02 6.90 12.40
C ASN A 135 -8.29 5.78 13.16
N ASP A 136 -7.41 5.03 12.50
CA ASP A 136 -6.63 3.98 13.14
C ASP A 136 -5.50 4.52 14.04
N PHE A 137 -5.27 5.84 14.01
CA PHE A 137 -4.19 6.54 14.71
C PHE A 137 -4.69 7.66 15.64
N LYS A 138 -5.99 7.67 15.95
CA LYS A 138 -6.63 8.64 16.86
C LYS A 138 -6.79 8.10 18.27
#